data_AF-A0AAN6VNI6-F1
#
_entry.id   AF-A0AAN6VNI6-F1
#
_cell.length_a   1.000
_cell.length_b   1.000
_cell.length_c   1.000
_cell.angle_alpha   90.00
_cell.angle_beta   90.00
_cell.angle_gamma   90.00
#
_symmetry.space_group_name_H-M   'P 1'
#
loop_
_entity.id
_entity.type
_entity.pdbx_description
1 polymer ?
#
loop_
_entity_poly.entity_id
_entity_poly.type
_entity_poly.pdbx_seq_one_letter_code
_entity_poly.pdbx_strand_id
1 'polypeptide(L)'
;MAEPSNDDDVKPSKRSHADFTGDDGSDSSSDDDMGPALPSAAPKKKRRVLPYEKLYISALPKSARYSKSLMHKEQLAFLTVTPLTDFLITTSVDGVVKFWKKVADGIEFVKEFKAHQGDVRSVSCSQDGRSFATAGADTTVKLFDVVTFDLLAVLQLDYVPRCVCWVHKKGSSLPLLAVSDSGAKPSIRIYDGRGEIQEPIHTISGLHRSPVSLMAFNDHFDCVISADEGGMVEYWQPGGSYEKPDNVFPYKSSTNLFEFKKAKSVPASLTLSADGSRFATMSFPDRKIRIFDFASAQLQRTYDESLQVIEDMQQAGTALQKLDAVEFGRRLAQEREVESPELRDKFGVIFDESGHFIMYGSYLGVKVLNTYTNQVVKVYGRDEGFRPLALALYQGQPQKKGVTTVAMAASSNPLLQESETRDPILVATGVGKVRFYMFTNEDEISKSTRDVQNEKPTVLGGKKVEEKKKAETGTAAIIHTNYGDIHIRLFPDVAPKSVENFVTHSRRGYYNNTIFHRVIRKFMIQGGDPLGDGTGGESIWGTEFEDEFSSLKHDKPYTVSMANAGPNTNGSQFFITTEKTPWLDNKHTIFGRAVQGLDVIHRIENVKTYKEKPVEDIKILNIDIA
;
A
#
# COMPACT_ATOMS: atom_id res chain seq x y z
N MET A 1 -39.40 -42.97 37.72
CA MET A 1 -38.93 -44.32 38.09
C MET A 1 -38.77 -45.12 36.82
N ALA A 2 -37.58 -45.68 36.63
CA ALA A 2 -37.23 -46.82 35.77
C ALA A 2 -37.36 -46.68 34.23
N GLU A 3 -36.22 -46.36 33.62
CA GLU A 3 -35.63 -47.01 32.42
C GLU A 3 -35.61 -48.56 32.54
N PRO A 4 -35.36 -49.41 31.49
CA PRO A 4 -34.18 -49.28 30.60
C PRO A 4 -34.16 -49.95 29.18
N SER A 5 -33.10 -49.59 28.44
CA SER A 5 -32.10 -50.43 27.72
C SER A 5 -32.40 -51.31 26.47
N ASN A 6 -31.58 -51.04 25.45
CA ASN A 6 -30.63 -51.89 24.70
C ASN A 6 -31.03 -52.92 23.62
N ASP A 7 -30.25 -52.78 22.53
CA ASP A 7 -29.46 -53.76 21.76
C ASP A 7 -30.10 -54.63 20.66
N ASP A 8 -29.53 -54.41 19.46
CA ASP A 8 -28.92 -55.39 18.54
C ASP A 8 -29.84 -56.47 17.89
N ASP A 9 -29.68 -56.91 16.63
CA ASP A 9 -28.51 -56.98 15.78
C ASP A 9 -28.91 -57.46 14.35
N VAL A 10 -27.97 -57.33 13.40
CA VAL A 10 -27.73 -58.22 12.22
C VAL A 10 -28.57 -58.07 10.90
N LYS A 11 -27.83 -57.65 9.85
CA LYS A 11 -28.04 -57.78 8.38
C LYS A 11 -28.20 -59.27 7.90
N PRO A 12 -28.28 -59.64 6.59
CA PRO A 12 -28.60 -58.91 5.34
C PRO A 12 -29.68 -59.65 4.49
N SER A 13 -30.25 -59.02 3.46
CA SER A 13 -30.81 -59.81 2.34
C SER A 13 -30.66 -59.12 0.98
N LYS A 14 -30.34 -60.00 0.02
CA LYS A 14 -29.88 -59.75 -1.34
C LYS A 14 -31.01 -59.21 -2.23
N ARG A 15 -30.65 -58.28 -3.10
CA ARG A 15 -31.41 -57.92 -4.29
C ARG A 15 -31.21 -59.00 -5.36
N SER A 16 -32.30 -59.44 -5.99
CA SER A 16 -32.30 -60.02 -7.33
C SER A 16 -33.28 -59.23 -8.19
N HIS A 17 -32.77 -58.63 -9.25
CA HIS A 17 -33.52 -57.83 -10.21
C HIS A 17 -33.83 -58.72 -11.41
N ALA A 18 -35.08 -59.16 -11.51
CA ALA A 18 -35.67 -59.71 -12.71
C ALA A 18 -36.90 -58.85 -13.00
N ASP A 19 -36.89 -58.20 -14.16
CA ASP A 19 -38.01 -57.69 -14.94
C ASP A 19 -37.44 -56.61 -15.88
N PHE A 20 -37.70 -56.54 -17.18
CA PHE A 20 -38.15 -57.46 -18.24
C PHE A 20 -38.11 -56.60 -19.52
N THR A 21 -37.92 -57.23 -20.67
CA THR A 21 -38.25 -56.75 -22.06
C THR A 21 -37.44 -55.58 -22.62
N GLY A 22 -37.04 -55.52 -23.88
CA GLY A 22 -37.19 -56.29 -25.14
C GLY A 22 -36.28 -55.55 -26.16
N ASP A 23 -36.03 -55.90 -27.40
CA ASP A 23 -36.61 -56.81 -28.39
C ASP A 23 -35.60 -56.85 -29.57
N ASP A 24 -35.77 -57.84 -30.44
CA ASP A 24 -34.87 -58.45 -31.42
C ASP A 24 -34.28 -57.60 -32.58
N GLY A 25 -33.22 -58.15 -33.19
CA GLY A 25 -32.71 -57.73 -34.50
C GLY A 25 -31.47 -58.52 -34.94
N SER A 26 -31.68 -59.68 -35.58
CA SER A 26 -30.69 -60.59 -36.16
C SER A 26 -29.95 -60.06 -37.39
N ASP A 27 -28.64 -60.31 -37.53
CA ASP A 27 -28.08 -61.04 -38.69
C ASP A 27 -26.57 -61.37 -38.61
N SER A 28 -26.27 -62.66 -38.75
CA SER A 28 -25.25 -63.30 -39.61
C SER A 28 -23.75 -62.88 -39.62
N SER A 29 -22.93 -63.85 -39.18
CA SER A 29 -21.71 -64.40 -39.84
C SER A 29 -20.33 -63.74 -39.71
N SER A 30 -19.36 -64.60 -39.34
CA SER A 30 -17.98 -64.72 -39.86
C SER A 30 -16.85 -64.56 -38.83
N ASP A 31 -15.98 -65.57 -38.85
CA ASP A 31 -14.80 -65.83 -38.02
C ASP A 31 -13.71 -64.74 -38.03
N ASP A 32 -12.91 -64.78 -36.95
CA ASP A 32 -11.49 -64.46 -36.83
C ASP A 32 -10.97 -63.08 -37.26
N ASP A 33 -10.75 -62.20 -36.26
CA ASP A 33 -9.56 -61.33 -36.27
C ASP A 33 -9.05 -61.04 -34.84
N MET A 34 -8.03 -61.78 -34.42
CA MET A 34 -7.24 -61.54 -33.20
C MET A 34 -6.20 -60.43 -33.49
N GLY A 35 -6.58 -59.17 -33.25
CA GLY A 35 -5.66 -58.03 -33.21
C GLY A 35 -5.43 -57.50 -31.77
N PRO A 36 -4.26 -56.90 -31.46
CA PRO A 36 -3.95 -56.44 -30.11
C PRO A 36 -4.80 -55.21 -29.74
N ALA A 37 -5.69 -55.36 -28.76
CA ALA A 37 -6.50 -54.27 -28.24
C ALA A 37 -5.62 -53.22 -27.51
N LEU A 38 -5.51 -52.02 -28.09
CA LEU A 38 -4.96 -50.81 -27.46
C LEU A 38 -6.08 -50.04 -26.70
N PRO A 39 -5.71 -49.19 -25.72
CA PRO A 39 -6.33 -49.19 -24.41
C PRO A 39 -7.73 -48.56 -24.40
N SER A 40 -8.61 -49.22 -23.65
CA SER A 40 -9.87 -48.71 -23.15
C SER A 40 -9.74 -47.24 -22.72
N ALA A 41 -10.22 -46.33 -23.56
CA ALA A 41 -10.49 -44.96 -23.15
C ALA A 41 -11.65 -45.02 -22.15
N ALA A 42 -11.32 -45.00 -20.86
CA ALA A 42 -12.32 -44.84 -19.81
C ALA A 42 -13.27 -43.70 -20.20
N PRO A 43 -14.60 -43.85 -20.02
CA PRO A 43 -15.55 -42.83 -20.43
C PRO A 43 -15.18 -41.51 -19.77
N LYS A 44 -14.97 -40.47 -20.59
CA LYS A 44 -14.60 -39.13 -20.11
C LYS A 44 -15.65 -38.70 -19.09
N LYS A 45 -15.28 -38.66 -17.79
CA LYS A 45 -16.14 -38.18 -16.72
C LYS A 45 -16.74 -36.84 -17.13
N LYS A 46 -18.07 -36.70 -17.08
CA LYS A 46 -18.76 -35.43 -17.39
C LYS A 46 -18.08 -34.32 -16.58
N ARG A 47 -17.49 -33.35 -17.28
CA ARG A 47 -16.77 -32.23 -16.68
C ARG A 47 -17.76 -31.43 -15.84
N ARG A 48 -17.41 -31.18 -14.58
CA ARG A 48 -18.20 -30.29 -13.71
C ARG A 48 -18.18 -28.90 -14.33
N VAL A 49 -19.37 -28.32 -14.54
CA VAL A 49 -19.53 -26.95 -15.04
C VAL A 49 -20.15 -26.14 -13.93
N LEU A 50 -19.57 -24.98 -13.64
CA LEU A 50 -20.13 -24.06 -12.66
C LEU A 50 -21.38 -23.40 -13.28
N PRO A 51 -22.55 -23.45 -12.62
CA PRO A 51 -23.72 -22.72 -13.10
C PRO A 51 -23.43 -21.22 -13.23
N TYR A 52 -23.90 -20.61 -14.32
CA TYR A 52 -23.72 -19.18 -14.61
C TYR A 52 -22.25 -18.71 -14.69
N GLU A 53 -21.29 -19.60 -14.95
CA GLU A 53 -19.86 -19.27 -15.04
C GLU A 53 -19.56 -18.08 -15.96
N LYS A 54 -20.26 -17.97 -17.10
CA LYS A 54 -20.10 -16.84 -18.04
C LYS A 54 -20.44 -15.49 -17.40
N LEU A 55 -21.46 -15.43 -16.54
CA LEU A 55 -21.87 -14.20 -15.87
C LEU A 55 -20.79 -13.76 -14.88
N TYR A 56 -20.27 -14.69 -14.08
CA TYR A 56 -19.19 -14.37 -13.15
C TYR A 56 -17.91 -13.93 -13.87
N ILE A 57 -17.57 -14.56 -14.99
CA ILE A 57 -16.44 -14.14 -15.82
C ILE A 57 -16.66 -12.74 -16.41
N SER A 58 -17.89 -12.40 -16.79
CA SER A 58 -18.22 -11.06 -17.31
C SER A 58 -18.12 -9.95 -16.26
N ALA A 59 -18.17 -10.31 -14.97
CA ALA A 59 -17.96 -9.39 -13.86
C ALA A 59 -16.47 -9.17 -13.50
N LEU A 60 -15.55 -9.78 -14.26
CA LEU A 60 -14.11 -9.55 -14.14
C LEU A 60 -13.62 -8.64 -15.28
N PRO A 61 -12.50 -7.92 -15.11
CA PRO A 61 -11.95 -7.07 -16.17
C PRO A 61 -11.74 -7.82 -17.47
N LYS A 62 -12.18 -7.27 -18.61
CA LYS A 62 -12.10 -7.93 -19.93
C LYS A 62 -10.67 -8.00 -20.46
N SER A 63 -9.87 -6.94 -20.29
CA SER A 63 -8.52 -6.92 -20.83
C SER A 63 -7.55 -7.71 -19.95
N ALA A 64 -6.70 -8.53 -20.58
CA ALA A 64 -5.63 -9.26 -19.88
C ALA A 64 -4.39 -8.37 -19.62
N ARG A 65 -4.30 -7.21 -20.28
CA ARG A 65 -3.22 -6.23 -20.14
C ARG A 65 -3.66 -5.12 -19.20
N TYR A 66 -2.72 -4.51 -18.49
CA TYR A 66 -3.07 -3.34 -17.68
C TYR A 66 -3.30 -2.15 -18.60
N SER A 67 -4.37 -1.41 -18.33
CA SER A 67 -4.76 -0.20 -19.05
C SER A 67 -3.98 1.02 -18.57
N LYS A 68 -3.73 1.10 -17.25
CA LYS A 68 -3.05 2.24 -16.64
C LYS A 68 -2.17 1.80 -15.47
N SER A 69 -1.04 2.46 -15.28
CA SER A 69 -0.19 2.33 -14.11
C SER A 69 0.07 3.68 -13.45
N LEU A 70 0.11 3.69 -12.13
CA LEU A 70 0.27 4.89 -11.30
C LEU A 70 1.40 4.69 -10.29
N MET A 71 2.24 5.71 -10.13
CA MET A 71 3.46 5.68 -9.35
C MET A 71 3.23 6.15 -7.90
N HIS A 72 4.05 5.61 -7.01
CA HIS A 72 4.29 6.09 -5.66
C HIS A 72 5.73 6.59 -5.55
N LYS A 73 6.08 7.22 -4.42
CA LYS A 73 7.48 7.56 -4.10
C LYS A 73 8.30 6.33 -3.72
N GLU A 74 7.68 5.41 -2.98
CA GLU A 74 8.29 4.18 -2.46
C GLU A 74 7.45 2.95 -2.81
N GLN A 75 8.03 1.76 -2.58
CA GLN A 75 7.36 0.50 -2.87
C GLN A 75 6.03 0.39 -2.10
N LEU A 76 4.97 -0.04 -2.79
CA LEU A 76 3.68 -0.26 -2.16
C LEU A 76 3.72 -1.48 -1.24
N ALA A 77 3.08 -1.37 -0.07
CA ALA A 77 2.94 -2.42 0.91
C ALA A 77 1.61 -3.17 0.75
N PHE A 78 0.47 -2.47 0.88
CA PHE A 78 -0.86 -3.07 0.82
C PHE A 78 -1.78 -2.35 -0.16
N LEU A 79 -2.74 -3.10 -0.67
CA LEU A 79 -3.86 -2.62 -1.47
C LEU A 79 -5.15 -3.07 -0.82
N THR A 80 -6.13 -2.17 -0.70
CA THR A 80 -7.45 -2.52 -0.15
C THR A 80 -8.52 -1.79 -0.93
N VAL A 81 -9.48 -2.54 -1.47
CA VAL A 81 -10.74 -1.97 -1.98
C VAL A 81 -11.74 -2.03 -0.84
N THR A 82 -12.34 -0.89 -0.57
CA THR A 82 -13.32 -0.73 0.49
C THR A 82 -14.65 -1.34 0.05
N PRO A 83 -15.30 -2.18 0.86
CA PRO A 83 -16.61 -2.70 0.52
C PRO A 83 -17.62 -1.55 0.54
N LEU A 84 -18.54 -1.50 -0.45
CA LEU A 84 -19.68 -0.56 -0.51
C LEU A 84 -19.38 0.93 -0.74
N THR A 85 -18.18 1.42 -0.44
CA THR A 85 -17.84 2.86 -0.52
C THR A 85 -17.03 3.25 -1.76
N ASP A 86 -16.69 2.28 -2.63
CA ASP A 86 -16.05 2.47 -3.93
C ASP A 86 -14.70 3.22 -3.88
N PHE A 87 -13.97 3.08 -2.76
CA PHE A 87 -12.60 3.59 -2.62
C PHE A 87 -11.57 2.47 -2.75
N LEU A 88 -10.49 2.78 -3.46
CA LEU A 88 -9.24 2.05 -3.42
C LEU A 88 -8.29 2.79 -2.47
N ILE A 89 -7.72 2.07 -1.51
CA ILE A 89 -6.73 2.58 -0.58
C ILE A 89 -5.42 1.89 -0.87
N THR A 90 -4.37 2.68 -1.07
CA THR A 90 -3.02 2.16 -1.29
C THR A 90 -2.10 2.63 -0.17
N THR A 91 -1.28 1.72 0.34
CA THR A 91 -0.29 2.04 1.36
C THR A 91 1.11 1.73 0.85
N SER A 92 2.07 2.52 1.30
CA SER A 92 3.47 2.44 0.91
C SER A 92 4.35 2.11 2.11
N VAL A 93 5.51 1.50 1.85
CA VAL A 93 6.50 1.09 2.86
C VAL A 93 7.07 2.29 3.61
N ASP A 94 6.96 3.50 3.07
CA ASP A 94 7.35 4.70 3.79
C ASP A 94 6.28 5.20 4.77
N GLY A 95 5.13 4.55 4.91
CA GLY A 95 4.07 4.98 5.83
C GLY A 95 3.07 5.94 5.20
N VAL A 96 3.09 6.12 3.87
CA VAL A 96 2.10 6.93 3.15
C VAL A 96 0.86 6.11 2.81
N VAL A 97 -0.31 6.68 3.08
CA VAL A 97 -1.64 6.14 2.73
C VAL A 97 -2.28 7.08 1.72
N LYS A 98 -2.78 6.55 0.60
CA LYS A 98 -3.50 7.31 -0.41
C LYS A 98 -4.89 6.76 -0.63
N PHE A 99 -5.84 7.67 -0.76
CA PHE A 99 -7.22 7.38 -1.08
C PHE A 99 -7.48 7.69 -2.55
N TRP A 100 -8.05 6.73 -3.25
CA TRP A 100 -8.44 6.83 -4.65
C TRP A 100 -9.92 6.54 -4.77
N LYS A 101 -10.68 7.45 -5.37
CA LYS A 101 -12.11 7.25 -5.60
C LYS A 101 -12.31 6.56 -6.94
N LYS A 102 -13.10 5.49 -6.97
CA LYS A 102 -13.60 4.95 -8.22
C LYS A 102 -14.61 5.94 -8.82
N VAL A 103 -14.35 6.37 -10.05
CA VAL A 103 -15.29 7.16 -10.86
C VAL A 103 -15.92 6.28 -11.94
N ALA A 104 -16.69 6.82 -12.88
CA ALA A 104 -17.26 6.00 -13.97
C ALA A 104 -16.14 5.26 -14.73
N ASP A 105 -15.13 6.00 -15.19
CA ASP A 105 -13.99 5.46 -15.93
C ASP A 105 -12.69 5.60 -15.13
N GLY A 106 -12.17 4.49 -14.62
CA GLY A 106 -10.92 4.48 -13.84
C GLY A 106 -11.06 5.01 -12.41
N ILE A 107 -9.98 5.60 -11.90
CA ILE A 107 -9.87 6.11 -10.52
C ILE A 107 -9.30 7.53 -10.49
N GLU A 108 -9.71 8.30 -9.49
CA GLU A 108 -9.21 9.65 -9.21
C GLU A 108 -8.50 9.69 -7.86
N PHE A 109 -7.41 10.44 -7.79
CA PHE A 109 -6.71 10.70 -6.53
C PHE A 109 -7.53 11.67 -5.67
N VAL A 110 -7.73 11.33 -4.40
CA VAL A 110 -8.49 12.15 -3.46
C VAL A 110 -7.57 12.86 -2.47
N LYS A 111 -6.83 12.07 -1.68
CA LYS A 111 -6.05 12.59 -0.54
C LYS A 111 -4.86 11.67 -0.23
N GLU A 112 -3.76 12.28 0.20
CA GLU A 112 -2.55 11.60 0.68
C GLU A 112 -2.35 11.93 2.17
N PHE A 113 -1.97 10.91 2.95
CA PHE A 113 -1.60 11.05 4.34
C PHE A 113 -0.24 10.41 4.60
N LYS A 114 0.65 11.13 5.27
CA LYS A 114 1.81 10.51 5.93
C LYS A 114 1.35 9.92 7.26
N ALA A 115 0.83 8.69 7.20
CA ALA A 115 0.28 8.01 8.35
C ALA A 115 1.39 7.60 9.33
N HIS A 116 2.47 7.00 8.87
CA HIS A 116 3.49 6.48 9.79
C HIS A 116 4.89 7.03 9.50
N GLN A 117 5.72 7.10 10.53
CA GLN A 117 7.16 7.35 10.42
C GLN A 117 7.89 6.00 10.30
N GLY A 118 7.69 5.33 9.17
CA GLY A 118 8.26 4.00 8.91
C GLY A 118 7.27 3.07 8.23
N ASP A 119 7.61 1.78 8.22
CA ASP A 119 6.85 0.76 7.51
C ASP A 119 5.48 0.50 8.13
N VAL A 120 4.47 0.39 7.26
CA VAL A 120 3.14 -0.05 7.64
C VAL A 120 3.19 -1.56 7.74
N ARG A 121 2.90 -2.11 8.93
CA ARG A 121 2.96 -3.54 9.20
C ARG A 121 1.68 -4.28 8.81
N SER A 122 0.55 -3.61 8.94
CA SER A 122 -0.76 -4.20 8.67
C SER A 122 -1.80 -3.12 8.42
N VAL A 123 -2.81 -3.47 7.63
CA VAL A 123 -3.96 -2.62 7.33
C VAL A 123 -5.23 -3.43 7.47
N SER A 124 -6.32 -2.77 7.86
CA SER A 124 -7.64 -3.39 7.90
C SER A 124 -8.73 -2.39 7.56
N CYS A 125 -9.68 -2.82 6.74
CA CYS A 125 -10.90 -2.08 6.47
C CYS A 125 -12.08 -2.74 7.18
N SER A 126 -12.98 -1.93 7.72
CA SER A 126 -14.21 -2.41 8.33
C SER A 126 -15.13 -3.03 7.27
N GLN A 127 -16.00 -3.95 7.70
CA GLN A 127 -16.90 -4.67 6.80
C GLN A 127 -17.99 -3.77 6.17
N ASP A 128 -18.22 -2.59 6.74
CA ASP A 128 -19.10 -1.55 6.18
C ASP A 128 -18.35 -0.57 5.26
N GLY A 129 -17.03 -0.69 5.15
CA GLY A 129 -16.17 0.14 4.30
C GLY A 129 -16.02 1.60 4.73
N ARG A 130 -16.47 1.94 5.94
CA ARG A 130 -16.43 3.31 6.47
C ARG A 130 -15.15 3.61 7.23
N SER A 131 -14.60 2.62 7.91
CA SER A 131 -13.43 2.78 8.75
C SER A 131 -12.24 2.04 8.17
N PHE A 132 -11.07 2.66 8.24
CA PHE A 132 -9.82 2.08 7.81
C PHE A 132 -8.76 2.26 8.90
N ALA A 133 -8.02 1.21 9.22
CA ALA A 133 -6.99 1.22 10.25
C ALA A 133 -5.65 0.84 9.65
N THR A 134 -4.60 1.56 10.05
CA THR A 134 -3.21 1.25 9.71
C THR A 134 -2.38 1.08 10.97
N ALA A 135 -1.57 0.04 11.02
CA ALA A 135 -0.62 -0.23 12.08
C ALA A 135 0.80 0.03 11.58
N GLY A 136 1.53 0.92 12.25
CA GLY A 136 2.89 1.29 11.89
C GLY A 136 3.95 0.66 12.77
N ALA A 137 5.17 0.57 12.25
CA ALA A 137 6.36 0.26 13.04
C ALA A 137 6.69 1.33 14.10
N ASP A 138 6.05 2.49 14.04
CA ASP A 138 6.21 3.64 14.94
C ASP A 138 5.37 3.52 16.23
N THR A 139 4.91 2.32 16.60
CA THR A 139 4.06 2.04 17.78
C THR A 139 2.70 2.73 17.77
N THR A 140 2.26 3.23 16.62
CA THR A 140 0.94 3.86 16.48
C THR A 140 0.00 3.05 15.62
N VAL A 141 -1.28 3.12 15.94
CA VAL A 141 -2.37 2.70 15.06
C VAL A 141 -3.20 3.93 14.71
N LYS A 142 -3.39 4.17 13.41
CA LYS A 142 -4.15 5.32 12.92
C LYS A 142 -5.46 4.87 12.32
N LEU A 143 -6.54 5.53 12.74
CA LEU A 143 -7.91 5.25 12.32
C LEU A 143 -8.37 6.36 11.38
N PHE A 144 -8.88 5.97 10.23
CA PHE A 144 -9.35 6.86 9.18
C PHE A 144 -10.83 6.61 8.92
N ASP A 145 -11.56 7.69 8.67
CA ASP A 145 -12.86 7.62 8.03
C ASP A 145 -12.65 7.70 6.51
N VAL A 146 -13.08 6.63 5.83
CA VAL A 146 -12.97 6.48 4.39
C VAL A 146 -13.88 7.46 3.65
N VAL A 147 -15.03 7.82 4.22
CA VAL A 147 -16.04 8.64 3.52
C VAL A 147 -15.71 10.12 3.59
N THR A 148 -15.26 10.59 4.76
CA THR A 148 -14.86 11.99 4.98
C THR A 148 -13.40 12.24 4.65
N PHE A 149 -12.60 11.19 4.45
CA PHE A 149 -11.16 11.23 4.21
C PHE A 149 -10.38 11.88 5.35
N ASP A 150 -10.81 11.68 6.58
CA ASP A 150 -10.18 12.29 7.75
C ASP A 150 -9.57 11.25 8.68
N LEU A 151 -8.50 11.68 9.36
CA LEU A 151 -7.89 10.91 10.43
C LEU A 151 -8.78 11.07 11.68
N LEU A 152 -9.48 10.02 12.05
CA LEU A 152 -10.38 9.99 13.21
C LEU A 152 -9.61 10.03 14.51
N ALA A 153 -8.64 9.14 14.66
CA ALA A 153 -7.89 8.98 15.90
C ALA A 153 -6.51 8.39 15.66
N VAL A 154 -5.61 8.66 16.61
CA VAL A 154 -4.29 8.05 16.72
C VAL A 154 -4.23 7.32 18.05
N LEU A 155 -4.12 6.00 18.00
CA LEU A 155 -3.89 5.15 19.16
C LEU A 155 -2.38 5.00 19.35
N GLN A 156 -1.87 5.50 20.47
CA GLN A 156 -0.49 5.32 20.88
C GLN A 156 -0.39 4.03 21.70
N LEU A 157 0.43 3.08 21.24
CA LEU A 157 0.62 1.80 21.91
C LEU A 157 1.94 1.79 22.70
N ASP A 158 1.98 0.99 23.78
CA ASP A 158 3.16 0.66 24.57
C ASP A 158 4.03 -0.44 23.94
N TYR A 159 3.58 -1.01 22.82
CA TYR A 159 4.24 -2.09 22.09
C TYR A 159 4.19 -1.83 20.58
N VAL A 160 4.97 -2.61 19.82
CA VAL A 160 4.97 -2.54 18.36
C VAL A 160 3.84 -3.42 17.81
N PRO A 161 2.86 -2.86 17.10
CA PRO A 161 1.75 -3.65 16.57
C PRO A 161 2.21 -4.51 15.39
N ARG A 162 1.77 -5.77 15.36
CA ARG A 162 2.05 -6.71 14.26
C ARG A 162 0.94 -6.75 13.23
N CYS A 163 -0.30 -6.96 13.67
CA CYS A 163 -1.48 -7.09 12.85
C CYS A 163 -2.64 -6.28 13.44
N VAL A 164 -3.46 -5.68 12.59
CA VAL A 164 -4.68 -4.95 12.96
C VAL A 164 -5.88 -5.56 12.25
N CYS A 165 -7.02 -5.67 12.93
CA CYS A 165 -8.25 -6.19 12.35
C CYS A 165 -9.49 -5.53 12.97
N TRP A 166 -10.43 -5.07 12.14
CA TRP A 166 -11.75 -4.66 12.61
C TRP A 166 -12.58 -5.91 12.95
N VAL A 167 -13.08 -5.97 14.19
CA VAL A 167 -13.75 -7.16 14.75
C VAL A 167 -15.17 -6.87 15.22
N HIS A 168 -15.92 -6.10 14.42
CA HIS A 168 -17.31 -5.77 14.73
C HIS A 168 -18.24 -6.10 13.57
N LYS A 169 -19.50 -6.36 13.92
CA LYS A 169 -20.56 -6.57 12.93
C LYS A 169 -20.88 -5.31 12.17
N LYS A 170 -21.43 -5.48 10.96
CA LYS A 170 -21.92 -4.37 10.15
C LYS A 170 -22.98 -3.56 10.91
N GLY A 171 -22.81 -2.25 10.97
CA GLY A 171 -23.73 -1.35 11.68
C GLY A 171 -23.65 -1.38 13.21
N SER A 172 -22.61 -2.00 13.79
CA SER A 172 -22.37 -1.92 15.24
C SER A 172 -22.19 -0.47 15.68
N SER A 173 -22.85 -0.07 16.77
CA SER A 173 -22.67 1.25 17.38
C SER A 173 -21.32 1.42 18.07
N LEU A 174 -20.71 0.30 18.49
CA LEU A 174 -19.39 0.25 19.09
C LEU A 174 -18.49 -0.55 18.14
N PRO A 175 -17.70 0.12 17.29
CA PRO A 175 -16.73 -0.56 16.46
C PRO A 175 -15.58 -1.03 17.35
N LEU A 176 -15.16 -2.29 17.18
CA LEU A 176 -14.08 -2.90 17.95
C LEU A 176 -12.89 -3.16 17.03
N LEU A 177 -11.69 -2.90 17.55
CA LEU A 177 -10.44 -3.08 16.83
C LEU A 177 -9.52 -4.03 17.58
N ALA A 178 -9.12 -5.12 16.95
CA ALA A 178 -8.13 -6.04 17.50
C ALA A 178 -6.74 -5.68 16.98
N VAL A 179 -5.77 -5.58 17.88
CA VAL A 179 -4.37 -5.32 17.56
C VAL A 179 -3.49 -6.36 18.22
N SER A 180 -2.67 -7.05 17.44
CA SER A 180 -1.70 -8.02 17.96
C SER A 180 -0.35 -7.39 18.25
N ASP A 181 0.31 -7.91 19.28
CA ASP A 181 1.68 -7.53 19.66
C ASP A 181 2.72 -8.33 18.85
N SER A 182 3.77 -7.67 18.39
CA SER A 182 4.94 -8.31 17.76
C SER A 182 5.97 -8.83 18.77
N GLY A 183 5.81 -8.51 20.06
CA GLY A 183 6.74 -8.84 21.13
C GLY A 183 6.83 -10.33 21.48
N ALA A 184 7.76 -10.66 22.39
CA ALA A 184 8.02 -12.05 22.80
C ALA A 184 6.85 -12.72 23.52
N LYS A 185 5.92 -11.93 24.09
CA LYS A 185 4.68 -12.42 24.70
C LYS A 185 3.52 -12.10 23.75
N PRO A 186 3.03 -13.09 22.97
CA PRO A 186 1.93 -12.83 22.05
C PRO A 186 0.66 -12.50 22.84
N SER A 187 0.10 -11.33 22.55
CA SER A 187 -1.19 -10.90 23.07
C SER A 187 -1.99 -10.22 21.96
N ILE A 188 -3.31 -10.37 22.03
CA ILE A 188 -4.25 -9.63 21.19
C ILE A 188 -4.99 -8.68 22.11
N ARG A 189 -4.89 -7.38 21.86
CA ARG A 189 -5.58 -6.35 22.64
C ARG A 189 -6.73 -5.77 21.82
N ILE A 190 -7.89 -5.64 22.46
CA ILE A 190 -9.10 -5.07 21.86
C ILE A 190 -9.21 -3.61 22.27
N TYR A 191 -9.35 -2.72 21.30
CA TYR A 191 -9.50 -1.28 21.47
C TYR A 191 -10.86 -0.80 20.98
N ASP A 192 -11.27 0.38 21.45
CA ASP A 192 -12.39 1.12 20.88
C ASP A 192 -12.01 1.64 19.50
N GLY A 193 -12.75 1.20 18.49
CA GLY A 193 -12.59 1.59 17.10
C GLY A 193 -12.93 3.05 16.80
N ARG A 194 -13.54 3.78 17.75
CA ARG A 194 -13.72 5.24 17.64
C ARG A 194 -12.46 6.00 18.08
N GLY A 195 -11.57 5.35 18.82
CA GLY A 195 -10.35 5.94 19.36
C GLY A 195 -10.59 6.95 20.49
N GLU A 196 -11.79 6.99 21.08
CA GLU A 196 -12.10 7.82 22.26
C GLU A 196 -11.33 7.33 23.50
N ILE A 197 -11.15 6.01 23.61
CA ILE A 197 -10.45 5.34 24.70
C ILE A 197 -9.13 4.80 24.15
N GLN A 198 -8.02 5.27 24.71
CA GLN A 198 -6.67 4.82 24.32
C GLN A 198 -6.26 3.50 24.98
N GLU A 199 -6.84 3.18 26.13
CA GLU A 199 -6.57 1.93 26.85
C GLU A 199 -7.30 0.74 26.20
N PRO A 200 -6.72 -0.46 26.22
CA PRO A 200 -7.37 -1.64 25.71
C PRO A 200 -8.57 -2.03 26.59
N ILE A 201 -9.71 -2.29 25.97
CA ILE A 201 -10.93 -2.80 26.61
C ILE A 201 -10.67 -4.18 27.20
N HIS A 202 -9.95 -5.03 26.45
CA HIS A 202 -9.63 -6.38 26.86
C HIS A 202 -8.29 -6.84 26.28
N THR A 203 -7.59 -7.71 26.99
CA THR A 203 -6.35 -8.33 26.54
C THR A 203 -6.48 -9.84 26.56
N ILE A 204 -6.46 -10.45 25.38
CA ILE A 204 -6.46 -11.89 25.19
C ILE A 204 -5.00 -12.37 25.27
N SER A 205 -4.67 -13.02 26.38
CA SER A 205 -3.35 -13.63 26.62
C SER A 205 -3.44 -15.15 26.56
N GLY A 206 -2.45 -15.80 25.94
CA GLY A 206 -2.32 -17.26 25.95
C GLY A 206 -3.08 -18.02 24.86
N LEU A 207 -3.74 -17.31 23.94
CA LEU A 207 -4.34 -17.90 22.74
C LEU A 207 -3.23 -18.50 21.85
N HIS A 208 -2.27 -17.68 21.43
CA HIS A 208 -1.13 -18.12 20.63
C HIS A 208 0.14 -18.25 21.45
N ARG A 209 1.09 -19.06 20.94
CA ARG A 209 2.44 -19.21 21.52
C ARG A 209 3.50 -18.39 20.80
N SER A 210 3.19 -17.95 19.57
CA SER A 210 4.03 -17.07 18.75
C SER A 210 3.26 -15.79 18.40
N PRO A 211 3.94 -14.70 17.98
CA PRO A 211 3.29 -13.47 17.56
C PRO A 211 2.25 -13.71 16.46
N VAL A 212 1.11 -13.03 16.58
CA VAL A 212 -0.01 -13.18 15.63
C VAL A 212 0.25 -12.27 14.43
N SER A 213 0.48 -12.88 13.27
CA SER A 213 0.81 -12.17 12.04
C SER A 213 -0.41 -11.76 11.22
N LEU A 214 -1.50 -12.53 11.28
CA LEU A 214 -2.69 -12.33 10.46
C LEU A 214 -3.97 -12.49 11.28
N MET A 215 -4.96 -11.65 10.98
CA MET A 215 -6.30 -11.71 11.56
C MET A 215 -7.36 -11.34 10.52
N ALA A 216 -8.49 -12.04 10.52
CA ALA A 216 -9.64 -11.72 9.69
C ALA A 216 -10.94 -12.00 10.45
N PHE A 217 -11.86 -11.03 10.44
CA PHE A 217 -13.17 -11.15 11.08
C PHE A 217 -14.25 -11.58 10.08
N ASN A 218 -15.03 -12.57 10.47
CA ASN A 218 -16.18 -13.07 9.74
C ASN A 218 -17.48 -12.63 10.42
N ASP A 219 -18.20 -11.73 9.75
CA ASP A 219 -19.48 -11.17 10.21
C ASP A 219 -20.58 -12.25 10.35
N HIS A 220 -20.57 -13.27 9.48
CA HIS A 220 -21.62 -14.30 9.47
C HIS A 220 -21.57 -15.22 10.70
N PHE A 221 -20.37 -15.56 11.15
CA PHE A 221 -20.16 -16.44 12.30
C PHE A 221 -19.81 -15.69 13.58
N ASP A 222 -19.67 -14.36 13.52
CA ASP A 222 -19.17 -13.53 14.62
C ASP A 222 -17.81 -14.01 15.17
N CYS A 223 -16.93 -14.41 14.25
CA CYS A 223 -15.72 -15.12 14.57
C CYS A 223 -14.51 -14.49 13.89
N VAL A 224 -13.44 -14.32 14.66
CA VAL A 224 -12.12 -13.92 14.17
C VAL A 224 -11.28 -15.17 13.96
N ILE A 225 -10.68 -15.28 12.79
CA ILE A 225 -9.57 -16.20 12.54
C ILE A 225 -8.27 -15.43 12.78
N SER A 226 -7.38 -16.03 13.55
CA SER A 226 -6.03 -15.51 13.80
C SER A 226 -4.98 -16.56 13.48
N ALA A 227 -3.87 -16.16 12.90
CA ALA A 227 -2.74 -17.03 12.59
C ALA A 227 -1.44 -16.48 13.18
N ASP A 228 -0.65 -17.36 13.79
CA ASP A 228 0.65 -17.02 14.36
C ASP A 228 1.82 -17.30 13.39
N GLU A 229 2.98 -16.74 13.72
CA GLU A 229 4.23 -16.98 13.00
C GLU A 229 4.75 -18.42 13.16
N GLY A 230 4.16 -19.21 14.05
CA GLY A 230 4.43 -20.65 14.22
C GLY A 230 3.58 -21.56 13.33
N GLY A 231 2.67 -20.99 12.53
CA GLY A 231 1.74 -21.74 11.68
C GLY A 231 0.56 -22.36 12.43
N MET A 232 0.21 -21.86 13.60
CA MET A 232 -1.04 -22.18 14.29
C MET A 232 -2.15 -21.22 13.87
N VAL A 233 -3.33 -21.77 13.63
CA VAL A 233 -4.54 -21.01 13.32
C VAL A 233 -5.56 -21.26 14.42
N GLU A 234 -6.14 -20.18 14.93
CA GLU A 234 -7.10 -20.19 16.03
C GLU A 234 -8.33 -19.32 15.76
N TYR A 235 -9.45 -19.75 16.33
CA TYR A 235 -10.77 -19.14 16.20
C TYR A 235 -11.18 -18.59 17.55
N TRP A 236 -11.67 -17.36 17.57
CA TRP A 236 -12.15 -16.69 18.77
C TRP A 236 -13.20 -15.64 18.38
N GLN A 237 -14.07 -15.28 19.31
CA GLN A 237 -15.10 -14.25 19.08
C GLN A 237 -14.74 -12.95 19.82
N PRO A 238 -15.09 -11.76 19.29
CA PRO A 238 -14.70 -10.48 19.90
C PRO A 238 -15.58 -10.05 21.09
N GLY A 239 -16.66 -10.78 21.40
CA GLY A 239 -17.57 -10.51 22.52
C GLY A 239 -17.66 -11.66 23.52
N GLY A 240 -18.13 -11.38 24.74
CA GLY A 240 -18.36 -12.43 25.74
C GLY A 240 -17.08 -13.06 26.27
N SER A 241 -16.89 -14.37 26.07
CA SER A 241 -15.79 -15.16 26.64
C SER A 241 -14.46 -15.07 25.89
N TYR A 242 -14.45 -14.47 24.69
CA TYR A 242 -13.28 -14.48 23.78
C TYR A 242 -12.80 -15.87 23.35
N GLU A 243 -13.63 -16.90 23.55
CA GLU A 243 -13.37 -18.25 23.07
C GLU A 243 -13.96 -18.49 21.68
N LYS A 244 -13.76 -19.68 21.12
CA LYS A 244 -14.41 -20.05 19.85
C LYS A 244 -15.93 -20.00 20.01
N PRO A 245 -16.68 -19.52 19.01
CA PRO A 245 -18.14 -19.59 19.05
C PRO A 245 -18.64 -21.02 18.87
N ASP A 246 -19.89 -21.30 19.28
CA ASP A 246 -20.48 -22.65 19.21
C ASP A 246 -20.98 -23.03 17.81
N ASN A 247 -21.07 -22.04 16.90
CA ASN A 247 -21.54 -22.22 15.53
C ASN A 247 -20.44 -22.73 14.57
N VAL A 248 -19.19 -22.85 15.04
CA VAL A 248 -18.09 -23.47 14.30
C VAL A 248 -17.80 -24.88 14.84
N PHE A 249 -16.82 -25.54 14.25
CA PHE A 249 -16.44 -26.92 14.57
C PHE A 249 -16.41 -27.21 16.10
N PRO A 250 -16.92 -28.39 16.52
CA PRO A 250 -17.02 -28.72 17.94
C PRO A 250 -15.65 -28.99 18.57
N TYR A 251 -14.79 -29.73 17.87
CA TYR A 251 -13.48 -30.15 18.37
C TYR A 251 -12.36 -29.82 17.39
N LYS A 252 -11.26 -29.23 17.88
CA LYS A 252 -10.10 -28.86 17.05
C LYS A 252 -9.45 -30.06 16.36
N SER A 253 -9.58 -31.27 16.92
CA SER A 253 -9.10 -32.53 16.34
C SER A 253 -9.81 -32.93 15.04
N SER A 254 -11.03 -32.44 14.81
CA SER A 254 -11.80 -32.70 13.58
C SER A 254 -11.44 -31.78 12.41
N THR A 255 -10.52 -30.84 12.65
CA THR A 255 -10.15 -29.76 11.71
C THR A 255 -8.78 -30.01 11.07
N ASN A 256 -8.48 -29.26 10.01
CA ASN A 256 -7.17 -29.26 9.36
C ASN A 256 -6.29 -28.05 9.76
N LEU A 257 -6.60 -27.38 10.88
CA LEU A 257 -5.88 -26.16 11.29
C LEU A 257 -4.40 -26.43 11.66
N PHE A 258 -4.04 -27.67 11.99
CA PHE A 258 -2.65 -28.06 12.27
C PHE A 258 -1.80 -28.35 11.02
N GLU A 259 -2.39 -28.26 9.83
CA GLU A 259 -1.71 -28.61 8.58
C GLU A 259 -0.49 -27.73 8.33
N PHE A 260 -0.57 -26.43 8.60
CA PHE A 260 0.54 -25.50 8.42
C PHE A 260 1.74 -25.88 9.28
N LYS A 261 1.50 -26.16 10.56
CA LYS A 261 2.52 -26.63 11.50
C LYS A 261 3.11 -27.98 11.09
N LYS A 262 2.29 -28.90 10.60
CA LYS A 262 2.75 -30.20 10.05
C LYS A 262 3.64 -30.00 8.82
N ALA A 263 3.31 -29.04 7.97
CA ALA A 263 4.07 -28.67 6.79
C ALA A 263 5.27 -27.74 7.10
N LYS A 264 5.47 -27.34 8.36
CA LYS A 264 6.47 -26.33 8.78
C LYS A 264 6.37 -25.05 7.94
N SER A 265 5.14 -24.66 7.65
CA SER A 265 4.78 -23.51 6.83
C SER A 265 3.95 -22.54 7.65
N VAL A 266 3.97 -21.27 7.25
CA VAL A 266 3.30 -20.19 7.96
C VAL A 266 2.48 -19.40 6.95
N PRO A 267 1.20 -19.10 7.25
CA PRO A 267 0.36 -18.31 6.36
C PRO A 267 0.89 -16.87 6.25
N ALA A 268 0.87 -16.33 5.03
CA ALA A 268 1.28 -14.97 4.69
C ALA A 268 0.09 -14.08 4.29
N SER A 269 -1.02 -14.68 3.85
CA SER A 269 -2.27 -13.99 3.52
C SER A 269 -3.41 -14.76 4.15
N LEU A 270 -4.44 -14.03 4.60
CA LEU A 270 -5.69 -14.60 5.10
C LEU A 270 -6.85 -13.77 4.55
N THR A 271 -7.65 -14.37 3.67
CA THR A 271 -8.79 -13.68 3.05
C THR A 271 -10.03 -14.54 3.14
N LEU A 272 -11.14 -13.94 3.54
CA LEU A 272 -12.45 -14.57 3.59
C LEU A 272 -13.16 -14.43 2.25
N SER A 273 -13.97 -15.41 1.88
CA SER A 273 -14.92 -15.26 0.77
C SER A 273 -16.03 -14.25 1.15
N ALA A 274 -16.65 -13.62 0.16
CA ALA A 274 -17.66 -12.58 0.39
C ALA A 274 -18.89 -13.08 1.19
N ASP A 275 -19.22 -14.37 1.08
CA ASP A 275 -20.27 -15.05 1.84
C ASP A 275 -19.81 -15.52 3.24
N GLY A 276 -18.52 -15.39 3.56
CA GLY A 276 -17.92 -15.88 4.80
C GLY A 276 -17.88 -17.40 4.94
N SER A 277 -18.24 -18.17 3.91
CA SER A 277 -18.29 -19.64 3.99
C SER A 277 -16.91 -20.29 3.96
N ARG A 278 -15.94 -19.63 3.33
CA ARG A 278 -14.60 -20.16 3.08
C ARG A 278 -13.54 -19.10 3.37
N PHE A 279 -12.33 -19.57 3.58
CA PHE A 279 -11.16 -18.71 3.63
C PHE A 279 -10.00 -19.32 2.86
N ALA A 280 -9.20 -18.46 2.25
CA ALA A 280 -8.01 -18.84 1.51
C ALA A 280 -6.77 -18.26 2.17
N THR A 281 -5.72 -19.06 2.18
CA THR A 281 -4.40 -18.63 2.63
C THR A 281 -3.34 -19.05 1.62
N MET A 282 -2.29 -18.24 1.53
CA MET A 282 -1.02 -18.65 0.94
C MET A 282 -0.03 -18.84 2.07
N SER A 283 0.76 -19.90 2.02
CA SER A 283 1.81 -20.16 3.02
C SER A 283 3.20 -20.23 2.41
N PHE A 284 4.19 -19.92 3.24
CA PHE A 284 5.61 -20.04 2.94
C PHE A 284 6.30 -20.89 4.03
N PRO A 285 7.36 -21.65 3.70
CA PRO A 285 8.06 -21.69 2.41
C PRO A 285 7.48 -22.67 1.37
N ASP A 286 6.41 -23.39 1.70
CA ASP A 286 5.84 -24.44 0.85
C ASP A 286 5.13 -23.92 -0.42
N ARG A 287 4.76 -22.63 -0.47
CA ARG A 287 4.14 -21.94 -1.63
C ARG A 287 2.85 -22.62 -2.07
N LYS A 288 2.02 -22.97 -1.08
CA LYS A 288 0.73 -23.63 -1.31
C LYS A 288 -0.40 -22.69 -0.97
N ILE A 289 -1.38 -22.64 -1.87
CA ILE A 289 -2.65 -21.98 -1.60
C ILE A 289 -3.59 -23.01 -1.04
N ARG A 290 -4.12 -22.77 0.15
CA ARG A 290 -5.07 -23.65 0.81
C ARG A 290 -6.39 -22.95 0.96
N ILE A 291 -7.47 -23.66 0.63
CA ILE A 291 -8.85 -23.21 0.81
C ILE A 291 -9.48 -24.09 1.86
N PHE A 292 -10.01 -23.45 2.90
CA PHE A 292 -10.69 -24.09 3.99
C PHE A 292 -12.16 -23.69 3.99
N ASP A 293 -12.98 -24.61 4.46
CA ASP A 293 -14.33 -24.29 4.91
C ASP A 293 -14.26 -23.58 6.27
N PHE A 294 -14.99 -22.48 6.44
CA PHE A 294 -14.91 -21.68 7.66
C PHE A 294 -15.58 -22.40 8.85
N ALA A 295 -16.77 -22.97 8.63
CA ALA A 295 -17.56 -23.59 9.70
C ALA A 295 -16.90 -24.86 10.24
N SER A 296 -16.47 -25.76 9.35
CA SER A 296 -15.83 -27.02 9.72
C SER A 296 -14.32 -26.90 9.95
N ALA A 297 -13.69 -25.81 9.51
CA ALA A 297 -12.23 -25.64 9.48
C ALA A 297 -11.48 -26.80 8.80
N GLN A 298 -12.14 -27.48 7.87
CA GLN A 298 -11.56 -28.55 7.08
C GLN A 298 -10.95 -28.02 5.79
N LEU A 299 -9.83 -28.62 5.40
CA LEU A 299 -9.18 -28.29 4.14
C LEU A 299 -10.03 -28.82 2.99
N GLN A 300 -10.51 -27.94 2.13
CA GLN A 300 -11.24 -28.32 0.93
C GLN A 300 -10.28 -28.61 -0.23
N ARG A 301 -9.30 -27.73 -0.45
CA ARG A 301 -8.39 -27.79 -1.60
C ARG A 301 -7.03 -27.19 -1.31
N THR A 302 -6.03 -27.73 -1.98
CA THR A 302 -4.65 -27.22 -1.99
C THR A 302 -4.17 -27.09 -3.42
N TYR A 303 -3.62 -25.92 -3.76
CA TYR A 303 -2.94 -25.66 -5.03
C TYR A 303 -1.45 -25.45 -4.76
N ASP A 304 -0.63 -26.21 -5.47
CA ASP A 304 0.81 -26.22 -5.30
C ASP A 304 1.46 -25.29 -6.34
N GLU A 305 2.02 -24.17 -5.89
CA GLU A 305 2.79 -23.22 -6.70
C GLU A 305 4.27 -23.23 -6.27
N SER A 306 4.75 -24.38 -5.77
CA SER A 306 6.16 -24.56 -5.45
C SER A 306 7.06 -24.48 -6.69
N LEU A 307 8.31 -24.06 -6.47
CA LEU A 307 9.29 -23.92 -7.54
C LEU A 307 9.52 -25.24 -8.29
N GLN A 308 9.54 -26.37 -7.57
CA GLN A 308 9.69 -27.70 -8.16
C GLN A 308 8.56 -28.00 -9.14
N VAL A 309 7.30 -27.76 -8.73
CA VAL A 309 6.14 -28.00 -9.59
C VAL A 309 6.18 -27.10 -10.83
N ILE A 310 6.60 -25.85 -10.68
CA ILE A 310 6.75 -24.91 -11.80
C ILE A 310 7.82 -25.41 -12.80
N GLU A 311 8.97 -25.86 -12.31
CA GLU A 311 10.04 -26.45 -13.13
C GLU A 311 9.58 -27.74 -13.84
N ASP A 312 8.91 -28.64 -13.13
CA ASP A 312 8.39 -29.89 -13.66
C ASP A 312 7.34 -29.64 -14.75
N MET A 313 6.42 -28.68 -14.53
CA MET A 313 5.40 -28.31 -15.52
C MET A 313 6.01 -27.70 -16.79
N GLN A 314 7.09 -26.92 -16.65
CA GLN A 314 7.81 -26.33 -17.77
C GLN A 314 8.57 -27.40 -18.58
N GLN A 315 9.20 -28.37 -17.91
CA GLN A 315 9.92 -29.48 -18.56
C GLN A 315 8.95 -30.45 -19.25
N ALA A 316 7.84 -30.79 -18.60
CA ALA A 316 6.81 -31.67 -19.14
C ALA A 316 5.96 -31.02 -20.25
N GLY A 317 6.07 -29.70 -20.45
CA GLY A 317 5.26 -28.95 -21.42
C GLY A 317 3.77 -28.87 -21.04
N THR A 318 3.43 -29.16 -19.79
CA THR A 318 2.06 -29.11 -19.25
C THR A 318 1.71 -27.75 -18.64
N ALA A 319 2.69 -26.84 -18.55
CA ALA A 319 2.47 -25.46 -18.14
C ALA A 319 1.45 -24.75 -19.05
N LEU A 320 0.68 -23.82 -18.47
CA LEU A 320 -0.26 -22.94 -19.19
C LEU A 320 0.39 -22.18 -20.35
N GLN A 321 1.69 -21.88 -20.20
CA GLN A 321 2.53 -21.30 -21.22
C GLN A 321 3.92 -21.89 -21.10
N LYS A 322 4.47 -22.35 -22.22
CA LYS A 322 5.90 -22.61 -22.32
C LYS A 322 6.62 -21.28 -22.55
N LEU A 323 7.37 -20.84 -21.54
CA LEU A 323 8.24 -19.65 -21.65
C LEU A 323 9.58 -20.01 -22.31
N ASP A 324 10.23 -19.02 -22.91
CA ASP A 324 11.63 -19.15 -23.31
C ASP A 324 12.52 -19.38 -22.08
N ALA A 325 13.66 -20.07 -22.23
CA ALA A 325 14.53 -20.43 -21.13
C ALA A 325 15.07 -19.20 -20.38
N VAL A 326 15.38 -18.11 -21.11
CA VAL A 326 15.91 -16.87 -20.51
C VAL A 326 14.82 -16.17 -19.70
N GLU A 327 13.62 -16.06 -20.27
CA GLU A 327 12.49 -15.46 -19.58
C GLU A 327 12.07 -16.27 -18.35
N PHE A 328 11.99 -17.60 -18.49
CA PHE A 328 11.67 -18.51 -17.40
C PHE A 328 12.66 -18.37 -16.24
N GLY A 329 13.96 -18.37 -16.53
CA GLY A 329 15.00 -18.17 -15.52
C GLY A 329 14.87 -16.84 -14.78
N ARG A 330 14.54 -15.76 -15.49
CA ARG A 330 14.30 -14.45 -14.87
C ARG A 330 13.07 -14.44 -13.95
N ARG A 331 11.95 -15.03 -14.38
CA ARG A 331 10.72 -15.08 -13.57
C ARG A 331 10.88 -15.99 -12.35
N LEU A 332 11.65 -17.09 -12.49
CA LEU A 332 11.98 -17.98 -11.39
C LEU A 332 12.88 -17.30 -10.34
N ALA A 333 13.81 -16.45 -10.77
CA ALA A 333 14.63 -15.65 -9.85
C ALA A 333 13.77 -14.68 -9.01
N GLN A 334 12.79 -14.02 -9.64
CA GLN A 334 11.83 -13.16 -8.92
C GLN A 334 10.98 -13.95 -7.93
N GLU A 335 10.58 -15.19 -8.24
CA GLU A 335 9.86 -16.05 -7.29
C GLU A 335 10.69 -16.40 -6.05
N ARG A 336 12.02 -16.47 -6.15
CA ARG A 336 12.88 -16.68 -4.98
C ARG A 336 12.93 -15.44 -4.08
N GLU A 337 12.82 -14.24 -4.67
CA GLU A 337 12.83 -12.96 -3.95
C GLU A 337 11.55 -12.74 -3.11
N VAL A 338 10.40 -13.27 -3.52
CA VAL A 338 9.10 -13.13 -2.81
C VAL A 338 9.14 -13.71 -1.39
N GLU A 339 10.03 -14.65 -1.11
CA GLU A 339 10.18 -15.28 0.20
C GLU A 339 10.93 -14.41 1.22
N SER A 340 11.55 -13.31 0.76
CA SER A 340 12.20 -12.34 1.64
C SER A 340 11.23 -11.84 2.73
N PRO A 341 11.67 -11.68 3.99
CA PRO A 341 10.81 -11.20 5.07
C PRO A 341 10.10 -9.87 4.77
N GLU A 342 10.72 -9.02 3.95
CA GLU A 342 10.19 -7.71 3.56
C GLU A 342 9.03 -7.80 2.57
N LEU A 343 8.92 -8.88 1.81
CA LEU A 343 7.90 -9.06 0.76
C LEU A 343 6.87 -10.13 1.12
N ARG A 344 7.25 -11.09 1.97
CA ARG A 344 6.42 -12.23 2.34
C ARG A 344 5.04 -11.81 2.85
N ASP A 345 4.98 -10.79 3.70
CA ASP A 345 3.73 -10.31 4.32
C ASP A 345 2.85 -9.46 3.37
N LYS A 346 3.37 -9.12 2.18
CA LYS A 346 2.69 -8.26 1.21
C LYS A 346 1.96 -9.07 0.13
N PHE A 347 2.10 -10.39 0.15
CA PHE A 347 1.43 -11.26 -0.80
C PHE A 347 -0.07 -11.34 -0.48
N GLY A 348 -0.93 -11.18 -1.49
CA GLY A 348 -2.38 -11.27 -1.33
C GLY A 348 -3.01 -12.36 -2.19
N VAL A 349 -3.84 -13.21 -1.57
CA VAL A 349 -4.84 -14.03 -2.26
C VAL A 349 -6.19 -13.38 -2.04
N ILE A 350 -6.98 -13.17 -3.09
CA ILE A 350 -8.31 -12.58 -2.99
C ILE A 350 -9.38 -13.50 -3.61
N PHE A 351 -10.60 -13.38 -3.10
CA PHE A 351 -11.79 -13.96 -3.73
C PHE A 351 -12.46 -12.93 -4.63
N ASP A 352 -13.22 -13.42 -5.60
CA ASP A 352 -14.26 -12.62 -6.24
C ASP A 352 -15.50 -12.51 -5.33
N GLU A 353 -16.41 -11.59 -5.66
CA GLU A 353 -17.68 -11.37 -4.96
C GLU A 353 -18.57 -12.63 -4.94
N SER A 354 -18.46 -13.51 -5.94
CA SER A 354 -19.21 -14.78 -5.94
C SER A 354 -18.56 -15.84 -5.05
N GLY A 355 -17.30 -15.64 -4.62
CA GLY A 355 -16.49 -16.61 -3.88
C GLY A 355 -16.12 -17.87 -4.67
N HIS A 356 -16.40 -17.98 -5.97
CA HIS A 356 -16.08 -19.19 -6.76
C HIS A 356 -14.69 -19.13 -7.39
N PHE A 357 -14.15 -17.93 -7.57
CA PHE A 357 -12.85 -17.68 -8.13
C PHE A 357 -11.90 -17.17 -7.04
N ILE A 358 -10.68 -17.68 -7.09
CA ILE A 358 -9.56 -17.10 -6.36
C ILE A 358 -8.61 -16.42 -7.34
N MET A 359 -8.01 -15.33 -6.90
CA MET A 359 -7.02 -14.60 -7.65
C MET A 359 -5.77 -14.43 -6.81
N TYR A 360 -4.62 -14.72 -7.40
CA TYR A 360 -3.34 -14.65 -6.72
C TYR A 360 -2.21 -14.36 -7.72
N GLY A 361 -1.15 -13.72 -7.22
CA GLY A 361 0.07 -13.49 -7.99
C GLY A 361 0.86 -14.78 -8.18
N SER A 362 1.27 -15.07 -9.41
CA SER A 362 2.11 -16.21 -9.79
C SER A 362 3.21 -15.73 -10.75
N TYR A 363 4.17 -16.59 -11.05
CA TYR A 363 5.28 -16.29 -11.97
C TYR A 363 4.77 -15.92 -13.38
N LEU A 364 3.59 -16.38 -13.78
CA LEU A 364 2.98 -16.01 -15.06
C LEU A 364 2.29 -14.64 -15.05
N GLY A 365 1.94 -14.11 -13.88
CA GLY A 365 1.03 -12.98 -13.72
C GLY A 365 -0.05 -13.28 -12.67
N VAL A 366 -1.18 -12.57 -12.73
CA VAL A 366 -2.30 -12.83 -11.81
C VAL A 366 -3.16 -13.96 -12.37
N LYS A 367 -3.16 -15.13 -11.72
CA LYS A 367 -4.00 -16.27 -12.12
C LYS A 367 -5.38 -16.13 -11.52
N VAL A 368 -6.42 -16.32 -12.33
CA VAL A 368 -7.82 -16.47 -11.91
C VAL A 368 -8.17 -17.94 -11.98
N LEU A 369 -8.35 -18.55 -10.82
CA LEU A 369 -8.63 -19.97 -10.71
C LEU A 369 -10.06 -20.21 -10.22
N ASN A 370 -10.81 -21.02 -10.97
CA ASN A 370 -12.13 -21.48 -10.55
C ASN A 370 -11.98 -22.63 -9.55
N THR A 371 -12.44 -22.42 -8.32
CA THR A 371 -12.37 -23.39 -7.21
C THR A 371 -13.33 -24.58 -7.39
N TYR A 372 -14.37 -24.43 -8.21
CA TYR A 372 -15.34 -25.48 -8.50
C TYR A 372 -14.83 -26.44 -9.58
N THR A 373 -14.29 -25.91 -10.67
CA THR A 373 -13.79 -26.69 -11.83
C THR A 373 -12.30 -27.05 -11.73
N ASN A 374 -11.55 -26.36 -10.86
CA ASN A 374 -10.08 -26.47 -10.70
C ASN A 374 -9.31 -26.09 -11.96
N GLN A 375 -9.79 -25.10 -12.67
CA GLN A 375 -9.17 -24.63 -13.90
C GLN A 375 -8.84 -23.15 -13.80
N VAL A 376 -7.69 -22.79 -14.34
CA VAL A 376 -7.33 -21.39 -14.56
C VAL A 376 -8.18 -20.88 -15.71
N VAL A 377 -9.03 -19.91 -15.42
CA VAL A 377 -9.95 -19.32 -16.39
C VAL A 377 -9.29 -18.17 -17.13
N LYS A 378 -8.47 -17.38 -16.43
CA LYS A 378 -7.83 -16.20 -16.99
C LYS A 378 -6.50 -15.93 -16.29
N VAL A 379 -5.58 -15.30 -17.02
CA VAL A 379 -4.31 -14.81 -16.47
C VAL A 379 -4.12 -13.36 -16.89
N TYR A 380 -4.02 -12.45 -15.93
CA TYR A 380 -3.72 -11.04 -16.18
C TYR A 380 -2.22 -10.77 -16.11
N GLY A 381 -1.73 -9.85 -16.93
CA GLY A 381 -0.32 -9.45 -16.95
C GLY A 381 0.61 -10.53 -17.50
N ARG A 382 0.10 -11.46 -18.31
CA ARG A 382 0.87 -12.58 -18.89
C ARG A 382 2.11 -12.11 -19.65
N ASP A 383 1.94 -11.06 -20.44
CA ASP A 383 2.98 -10.44 -21.27
C ASP A 383 3.86 -9.45 -20.49
N GLU A 384 3.59 -9.24 -19.19
CA GLU A 384 4.24 -8.22 -18.39
C GLU A 384 5.35 -8.83 -17.52
N GLY A 385 6.50 -8.15 -17.45
CA GLY A 385 7.71 -8.67 -16.78
C GLY A 385 7.78 -8.43 -15.27
N PHE A 386 6.65 -8.18 -14.60
CA PHE A 386 6.60 -7.97 -13.15
C PHE A 386 5.85 -9.12 -12.46
N ARG A 387 6.30 -9.48 -11.26
CA ARG A 387 5.66 -10.46 -10.40
C ARG A 387 4.60 -9.78 -9.51
N PRO A 388 3.29 -10.06 -9.65
CA PRO A 388 2.27 -9.41 -8.84
C PRO A 388 2.37 -9.80 -7.35
N LEU A 389 2.21 -8.88 -6.39
CA LEU A 389 2.29 -9.17 -4.95
C LEU A 389 0.93 -9.06 -4.26
N ALA A 390 0.48 -7.83 -4.03
CA ALA A 390 -0.83 -7.52 -3.45
C ALA A 390 -1.85 -7.34 -4.58
N LEU A 391 -3.08 -7.77 -4.32
CA LEU A 391 -4.19 -7.69 -5.28
C LEU A 391 -5.40 -7.05 -4.60
N ALA A 392 -6.15 -6.29 -5.37
CA ALA A 392 -7.43 -5.71 -4.96
C ALA A 392 -8.39 -5.77 -6.14
N LEU A 393 -9.61 -6.25 -5.92
CA LEU A 393 -10.63 -6.35 -6.96
C LEU A 393 -11.83 -5.48 -6.59
N TYR A 394 -12.25 -4.67 -7.54
CA TYR A 394 -13.51 -3.96 -7.53
C TYR A 394 -14.36 -4.53 -8.68
N GLN A 395 -15.55 -5.08 -8.41
CA GLN A 395 -16.40 -5.66 -9.46
C GLN A 395 -17.59 -4.78 -9.85
N GLY A 396 -17.70 -3.60 -9.25
CA GLY A 396 -18.75 -2.63 -9.53
C GLY A 396 -20.12 -3.06 -9.03
N GLN A 397 -20.89 -2.09 -8.53
CA GLN A 397 -22.31 -2.32 -8.28
C GLN A 397 -23.08 -2.25 -9.62
N PRO A 398 -23.98 -3.21 -9.92
CA PRO A 398 -24.87 -3.07 -11.07
C PRO A 398 -25.72 -1.81 -10.87
N GLN A 399 -25.79 -0.93 -11.89
CA GLN A 399 -26.64 0.25 -11.81
C GLN A 399 -28.09 -0.20 -11.58
N LYS A 400 -28.68 0.14 -10.44
CA LYS A 400 -30.07 -0.23 -10.13
C LYS A 400 -31.02 0.48 -11.09
N LYS A 401 -31.44 -0.21 -12.14
CA LYS A 401 -32.74 0.00 -12.79
C LYS A 401 -33.49 -1.33 -12.89
N GLY A 402 -34.58 -1.44 -12.13
CA GLY A 402 -35.53 -2.55 -12.19
C GLY A 402 -35.05 -3.86 -11.57
N VAL A 403 -36.01 -4.70 -11.16
CA VAL A 403 -35.75 -6.05 -10.65
C VAL A 403 -35.40 -6.97 -11.82
N THR A 404 -34.12 -7.17 -12.07
CA THR A 404 -33.64 -8.13 -13.07
C THR A 404 -33.54 -9.51 -12.42
N THR A 405 -34.34 -10.49 -12.85
CA THR A 405 -34.22 -11.87 -12.36
C THR A 405 -32.98 -12.55 -12.96
N VAL A 406 -32.39 -13.53 -12.26
CA VAL A 406 -31.21 -14.29 -12.74
C VAL A 406 -31.42 -14.88 -14.15
N ALA A 407 -32.65 -15.28 -14.49
CA ALA A 407 -33.02 -15.75 -15.82
C ALA A 407 -33.10 -14.64 -16.90
N MET A 408 -33.44 -13.39 -16.52
CA MET A 408 -33.47 -12.25 -17.44
C MET A 408 -32.06 -11.75 -17.77
N ALA A 409 -31.15 -11.75 -16.78
CA ALA A 409 -29.73 -11.46 -16.98
C ALA A 409 -29.03 -12.50 -17.88
N ALA A 410 -29.53 -13.74 -17.92
CA ALA A 410 -29.03 -14.78 -18.82
C ALA A 410 -29.54 -14.65 -20.27
N SER A 411 -30.51 -13.77 -20.54
CA SER A 411 -31.04 -13.53 -21.88
C SER A 411 -30.17 -12.52 -22.63
N SER A 412 -29.86 -12.79 -23.90
CA SER A 412 -29.00 -11.94 -24.74
C SER A 412 -29.74 -10.69 -25.25
N ASN A 413 -30.30 -9.89 -24.36
CA ASN A 413 -31.01 -8.65 -24.68
C ASN A 413 -30.02 -7.45 -24.69
N PRO A 414 -29.80 -6.78 -25.84
CA PRO A 414 -28.82 -5.69 -25.94
C PRO A 414 -29.09 -4.49 -25.02
N LEU A 415 -30.36 -4.17 -24.75
CA LEU A 415 -30.74 -3.05 -23.87
C LEU A 415 -30.44 -3.31 -22.38
N LEU A 416 -30.45 -4.58 -21.96
CA LEU A 416 -30.05 -4.97 -20.61
C LEU A 416 -28.52 -4.95 -20.47
N GLN A 417 -27.78 -5.33 -21.52
CA GLN A 417 -26.32 -5.35 -21.52
C GLN A 417 -25.70 -3.95 -21.32
N GLU A 418 -26.30 -2.89 -21.85
CA GLU A 418 -25.87 -1.50 -21.60
C GLU A 418 -26.19 -1.04 -20.16
N SER A 419 -27.29 -1.49 -19.56
CA SER A 419 -27.64 -1.18 -18.16
C SER A 419 -26.83 -1.98 -17.13
N GLU A 420 -26.24 -3.10 -17.55
CA GLU A 420 -25.42 -4.01 -16.75
C GLU A 420 -23.90 -3.77 -16.90
N THR A 421 -23.47 -2.71 -17.59
CA THR A 421 -22.04 -2.40 -17.72
C THR A 421 -21.43 -2.07 -16.35
N ARG A 422 -21.00 -3.12 -15.64
CA ARG A 422 -20.09 -3.01 -14.51
C ARG A 422 -18.74 -2.62 -15.08
N ASP A 423 -18.06 -1.67 -14.43
CA ASP A 423 -16.66 -1.36 -14.69
C ASP A 423 -15.77 -1.99 -13.61
N PRO A 424 -15.46 -3.30 -13.73
CA PRO A 424 -14.59 -3.96 -12.80
C PRO A 424 -13.14 -3.49 -13.00
N ILE A 425 -12.45 -3.27 -11.88
CA ILE A 425 -11.04 -2.93 -11.86
C ILE A 425 -10.32 -3.95 -10.99
N LEU A 426 -9.31 -4.60 -11.56
CA LEU A 426 -8.32 -5.35 -10.80
C LEU A 426 -7.07 -4.49 -10.65
N VAL A 427 -6.60 -4.35 -9.43
CA VAL A 427 -5.39 -3.62 -9.09
C VAL A 427 -4.34 -4.58 -8.56
N ALA A 428 -3.11 -4.46 -9.05
CA ALA A 428 -1.99 -5.29 -8.63
C ALA A 428 -0.72 -4.45 -8.36
N THR A 429 0.04 -4.77 -7.33
CA THR A 429 1.42 -4.28 -7.14
C THR A 429 2.43 -5.26 -7.70
N GLY A 430 3.67 -4.83 -7.98
CA GLY A 430 4.74 -5.70 -8.46
C GLY A 430 5.97 -5.73 -7.53
N VAL A 431 6.67 -6.88 -7.49
CA VAL A 431 7.97 -6.99 -6.80
C VAL A 431 8.96 -5.96 -7.34
N GLY A 432 9.55 -5.15 -6.46
CA GLY A 432 10.54 -4.12 -6.81
C GLY A 432 9.98 -3.01 -7.71
N LYS A 433 8.65 -2.83 -7.76
CA LYS A 433 7.99 -1.79 -8.55
C LYS A 433 7.35 -0.76 -7.63
N VAL A 434 7.68 0.51 -7.88
CA VAL A 434 7.17 1.68 -7.15
C VAL A 434 5.83 2.17 -7.77
N ARG A 435 5.01 1.23 -8.23
CA ARG A 435 3.75 1.52 -8.92
C ARG A 435 2.75 0.39 -8.75
N PHE A 436 1.48 0.71 -8.90
CA PHE A 436 0.42 -0.27 -9.06
C PHE A 436 -0.13 -0.23 -10.49
N TYR A 437 -0.67 -1.38 -10.92
CA TYR A 437 -1.17 -1.62 -12.26
C TYR A 437 -2.67 -1.89 -12.20
N MET A 438 -3.44 -1.30 -13.11
CA MET A 438 -4.88 -1.45 -13.19
C MET A 438 -5.26 -2.21 -14.45
N PHE A 439 -6.08 -3.23 -14.30
CA PHE A 439 -6.71 -3.98 -15.39
C PHE A 439 -8.18 -3.62 -15.43
N THR A 440 -8.64 -3.10 -16.58
CA THR A 440 -10.01 -2.63 -16.80
C THR A 440 -10.61 -3.31 -18.04
N ASN A 441 -11.78 -2.84 -18.47
CA ASN A 441 -12.43 -3.29 -19.70
C ASN A 441 -11.87 -2.63 -20.99
N GLU A 442 -10.85 -1.78 -20.89
CA GLU A 442 -10.24 -1.12 -22.04
C GLU A 442 -9.40 -2.10 -22.87
N ASP A 443 -9.79 -2.29 -24.14
CA ASP A 443 -9.08 -3.15 -25.08
C ASP A 443 -8.01 -2.39 -25.90
N GLU A 444 -8.22 -1.10 -26.19
CA GLU A 444 -7.30 -0.25 -26.95
C GLU A 444 -6.22 0.40 -26.06
N ILE A 445 -5.27 -0.41 -25.60
CA ILE A 445 -4.24 0.05 -24.67
C ILE A 445 -2.99 0.53 -25.43
N SER A 446 -2.73 1.84 -25.40
CA SER A 446 -1.48 2.40 -25.92
C SER A 446 -0.33 2.23 -24.92
N LYS A 447 0.77 1.59 -25.36
CA LYS A 447 1.99 1.44 -24.55
C LYS A 447 2.67 2.77 -24.22
N SER A 448 2.42 3.83 -24.97
CA SER A 448 3.07 5.14 -24.73
C SER A 448 2.39 5.96 -23.63
N THR A 449 1.10 5.76 -23.39
CA THR A 449 0.30 6.58 -22.46
C THR A 449 -0.16 5.83 -21.21
N ARG A 450 -0.16 4.50 -21.22
CA ARG A 450 -0.61 3.68 -20.08
C ARG A 450 0.20 3.89 -18.80
N ASP A 451 1.49 4.24 -18.92
CA ASP A 451 2.39 4.41 -17.79
C ASP A 451 2.45 5.88 -17.35
N VAL A 452 1.64 6.23 -16.34
CA VAL A 452 1.51 7.61 -15.88
C VAL A 452 2.58 7.93 -14.83
N GLN A 453 3.38 8.95 -15.11
CA GLN A 453 4.36 9.51 -14.17
C GLN A 453 3.72 10.62 -13.34
N ASN A 454 2.85 10.26 -12.40
CA ASN A 454 2.27 11.21 -11.45
C ASN A 454 3.29 11.67 -10.39
N GLU A 455 4.27 10.84 -10.06
CA GLU A 455 5.26 11.10 -9.01
C GLU A 455 6.66 10.61 -9.39
N LYS A 456 7.69 11.24 -8.81
CA LYS A 456 9.10 10.82 -8.95
C LYS A 456 9.44 9.80 -7.85
N PRO A 457 9.93 8.59 -8.19
CA PRO A 457 10.39 7.62 -7.20
C PRO A 457 11.56 8.14 -6.39
N THR A 458 11.63 7.72 -5.13
CA THR A 458 12.84 7.84 -4.32
C THR A 458 13.92 6.93 -4.92
N VAL A 459 15.08 7.49 -5.25
CA VAL A 459 16.16 6.72 -5.89
C VAL A 459 16.86 5.85 -4.85
N LEU A 460 16.52 4.56 -4.82
CA LEU A 460 17.23 3.52 -4.05
C LEU A 460 18.61 3.27 -4.68
N GLY A 461 19.67 3.80 -4.07
CA GLY A 461 21.05 3.53 -4.49
C GLY A 461 22.04 4.69 -4.42
N GLY A 462 21.58 5.92 -4.11
CA GLY A 462 22.49 6.93 -3.60
C GLY A 462 23.01 6.47 -2.24
N LYS A 463 24.33 6.43 -2.04
CA LYS A 463 24.94 6.32 -0.70
C LYS A 463 24.10 7.15 0.27
N LYS A 464 23.81 6.61 1.46
CA LYS A 464 23.40 7.41 2.62
C LYS A 464 24.45 8.51 2.83
N VAL A 465 24.29 9.62 2.13
CA VAL A 465 24.58 10.92 2.70
C VAL A 465 23.57 10.97 3.82
N GLU A 466 24.06 10.98 5.06
CA GLU A 466 23.23 11.30 6.21
C GLU A 466 22.38 12.51 5.82
N GLU A 467 21.07 12.31 5.64
CA GLU A 467 20.14 13.42 5.72
C GLU A 467 20.21 13.89 7.18
N LYS A 468 21.22 14.71 7.49
CA LYS A 468 21.06 15.80 8.44
C LYS A 468 19.72 16.41 8.09
N LYS A 469 18.81 16.45 9.08
CA LYS A 469 17.49 17.10 9.03
C LYS A 469 17.41 18.03 7.84
N LYS A 470 16.52 17.77 6.88
CA LYS A 470 16.20 18.75 5.83
C LYS A 470 15.79 20.04 6.53
N ALA A 471 16.78 20.91 6.70
CA ALA A 471 16.64 22.32 6.88
C ALA A 471 15.57 22.78 5.89
N GLU A 472 14.61 23.55 6.37
CA GLU A 472 13.59 24.19 5.56
C GLU A 472 14.24 25.16 4.55
N THR A 473 14.92 24.64 3.54
CA THR A 473 15.76 25.41 2.62
C THR A 473 14.92 25.79 1.42
N GLY A 474 14.35 27.01 1.46
CA GLY A 474 13.82 27.65 0.27
C GLY A 474 14.93 27.87 -0.76
N THR A 475 14.59 27.76 -2.05
CA THR A 475 15.59 27.89 -3.13
C THR A 475 15.69 29.33 -3.65
N ALA A 476 14.68 30.14 -3.37
CA ALA A 476 14.69 31.57 -3.64
C ALA A 476 14.02 32.35 -2.50
N ALA A 477 14.40 33.62 -2.37
CA ALA A 477 13.82 34.57 -1.44
C ALA A 477 13.52 35.89 -2.14
N ILE A 478 12.45 36.56 -1.74
CA ILE A 478 12.08 37.90 -2.22
C ILE A 478 12.11 38.82 -1.00
N ILE A 479 13.05 39.75 -0.98
CA ILE A 479 13.12 40.78 0.05
C ILE A 479 12.30 41.97 -0.42
N HIS A 480 11.16 42.20 0.24
CA HIS A 480 10.35 43.39 0.01
C HIS A 480 10.92 44.54 0.83
N THR A 481 11.32 45.62 0.16
CA THR A 481 11.82 46.83 0.83
C THR A 481 10.92 48.02 0.51
N ASN A 482 11.03 49.10 1.29
CA ASN A 482 10.37 50.37 0.95
C ASN A 482 10.88 51.03 -0.35
N TYR A 483 11.93 50.48 -0.97
CA TYR A 483 12.49 50.94 -2.26
C TYR A 483 12.15 50.01 -3.44
N GLY A 484 11.52 48.85 -3.18
CA GLY A 484 11.17 47.83 -4.16
C GLY A 484 11.63 46.43 -3.75
N ASP A 485 11.41 45.46 -4.62
CA ASP A 485 11.64 44.05 -4.34
C ASP A 485 13.02 43.57 -4.85
N ILE A 486 13.71 42.78 -4.04
CA ILE A 486 15.00 42.16 -4.39
C ILE A 486 14.83 40.64 -4.39
N HIS A 487 15.00 40.02 -5.55
CA HIS A 487 14.92 38.56 -5.69
C HIS A 487 16.29 37.94 -5.55
N ILE A 488 16.44 37.03 -4.60
CA ILE A 488 17.68 36.34 -4.27
C ILE A 488 17.51 34.86 -4.57
N ARG A 489 18.48 34.30 -5.30
CA ARG A 489 18.66 32.86 -5.41
C ARG A 489 19.58 32.39 -4.29
N LEU A 490 19.13 31.44 -3.50
CA LEU A 490 19.88 30.87 -2.38
C LEU A 490 20.66 29.63 -2.84
N PHE A 491 21.76 29.31 -2.14
CA PHE A 491 22.64 28.19 -2.46
C PHE A 491 22.69 27.17 -1.32
N PRO A 492 21.59 26.41 -1.08
CA PRO A 492 21.54 25.44 0.02
C PRO A 492 22.56 24.31 -0.12
N ASP A 493 22.93 23.94 -1.36
CA ASP A 493 23.95 22.92 -1.62
C ASP A 493 25.36 23.37 -1.19
N VAL A 494 25.57 24.68 -1.07
CA VAL A 494 26.88 25.28 -0.85
C VAL A 494 27.06 25.75 0.60
N ALA A 495 26.04 26.41 1.15
CA ALA A 495 26.03 26.94 2.51
C ALA A 495 24.73 26.53 3.23
N PRO A 496 24.56 25.24 3.57
CA PRO A 496 23.30 24.72 4.09
C PRO A 496 22.87 25.37 5.40
N LYS A 497 23.79 25.60 6.36
CA LYS A 497 23.44 26.24 7.64
C LYS A 497 23.08 27.71 7.46
N SER A 498 23.83 28.43 6.62
CA SER A 498 23.57 29.85 6.36
C SER A 498 22.22 30.07 5.69
N VAL A 499 21.87 29.21 4.71
CA VAL A 499 20.56 29.25 4.05
C VAL A 499 19.44 28.84 5.02
N GLU A 500 19.64 27.80 5.84
CA GLU A 500 18.66 27.40 6.87
C GLU A 500 18.37 28.54 7.84
N ASN A 501 19.42 29.19 8.34
CA ASN A 501 19.34 30.32 9.25
C ASN A 501 18.54 31.46 8.63
N PHE A 502 18.92 31.89 7.42
CA PHE A 502 18.27 32.98 6.70
C PHE A 502 16.80 32.69 6.39
N VAL A 503 16.48 31.49 5.87
CA VAL A 503 15.11 31.10 5.52
C VAL A 503 14.21 31.02 6.75
N THR A 504 14.72 30.41 7.83
CA THR A 504 13.95 30.23 9.06
C THR A 504 13.68 31.58 9.74
N HIS A 505 14.67 32.49 9.80
CA HIS A 505 14.45 33.86 10.26
C HIS A 505 13.43 34.61 9.40
N SER A 506 13.51 34.46 8.08
CA SER A 506 12.56 35.08 7.14
C SER A 506 11.12 34.59 7.38
N ARG A 507 10.91 33.28 7.51
CA ARG A 507 9.58 32.69 7.79
C ARG A 507 9.02 33.08 9.15
N ARG A 508 9.88 33.23 10.16
CA ARG A 508 9.50 33.72 11.50
C ARG A 508 9.23 35.23 11.54
N GLY A 509 9.42 35.94 10.42
CA GLY A 509 9.27 37.39 10.35
C GLY A 509 10.35 38.14 11.14
N TYR A 510 11.49 37.51 11.44
CA TYR A 510 12.59 38.11 12.21
C TYR A 510 13.16 39.35 11.52
N TYR A 511 13.20 39.35 10.19
CA TYR A 511 13.70 40.47 9.39
C TYR A 511 12.64 41.55 9.13
N ASN A 512 11.40 41.37 9.55
CA ASN A 512 10.32 42.31 9.29
C ASN A 512 10.57 43.63 10.03
N ASN A 513 10.52 44.74 9.30
CA ASN A 513 10.84 46.11 9.74
C ASN A 513 12.30 46.35 10.14
N THR A 514 13.22 45.42 9.86
CA THR A 514 14.66 45.67 10.07
C THR A 514 15.21 46.63 9.01
N ILE A 515 16.29 47.36 9.32
CA ILE A 515 16.87 48.36 8.42
C ILE A 515 18.20 47.90 7.80
N PHE A 516 18.50 48.44 6.62
CA PHE A 516 19.88 48.47 6.12
C PHE A 516 20.66 49.55 6.88
N HIS A 517 21.26 49.17 8.00
CA HIS A 517 21.93 50.10 8.91
C HIS A 517 23.30 50.58 8.39
N ARG A 518 23.86 49.89 7.38
CA ARG A 518 25.15 50.24 6.78
C ARG A 518 25.11 50.10 5.26
N VAL A 519 25.41 51.19 4.57
CA VAL A 519 25.41 51.31 3.11
C VAL A 519 26.68 52.04 2.66
N ILE A 520 27.53 51.34 1.92
CA ILE A 520 28.79 51.87 1.40
C ILE A 520 28.76 51.81 -0.13
N ARG A 521 28.84 52.99 -0.74
CA ARG A 521 28.84 53.14 -2.20
C ARG A 521 30.04 52.43 -2.84
N LYS A 522 29.80 51.70 -3.93
CA LYS A 522 30.73 50.84 -4.66
C LYS A 522 31.33 49.72 -3.80
N PHE A 523 30.59 49.25 -2.80
CA PHE A 523 31.03 48.17 -1.95
C PHE A 523 29.89 47.21 -1.60
N MET A 524 29.02 47.57 -0.65
CA MET A 524 27.96 46.69 -0.16
C MET A 524 26.87 47.42 0.62
N ILE A 525 25.71 46.75 0.74
CA ILE A 525 24.59 47.14 1.58
C ILE A 525 24.37 46.04 2.63
N GLN A 526 24.30 46.39 3.92
CA GLN A 526 24.25 45.45 5.04
C GLN A 526 22.98 45.68 5.88
N GLY A 527 22.33 44.58 6.24
CA GLY A 527 21.09 44.53 7.02
C GLY A 527 21.00 43.26 7.86
N GLY A 528 19.82 43.02 8.42
CA GLY A 528 19.57 41.81 9.24
C GLY A 528 19.96 41.94 10.72
N ASP A 529 20.18 43.16 11.20
CA ASP A 529 20.31 43.49 12.63
C ASP A 529 18.99 44.05 13.17
N PRO A 530 18.34 43.41 14.17
CA PRO A 530 17.14 43.93 14.81
C PRO A 530 17.33 45.26 15.54
N LEU A 531 18.54 45.57 16.03
CA LEU A 531 18.84 46.82 16.75
C LEU A 531 19.17 47.97 15.79
N GLY A 532 19.62 47.65 14.57
CA GLY A 532 19.91 48.63 13.52
C GLY A 532 21.14 49.50 13.79
N ASP A 533 22.07 49.00 14.62
CA ASP A 533 23.33 49.67 14.98
C ASP A 533 24.59 48.85 14.63
N GLY A 534 24.41 47.63 14.13
CA GLY A 534 25.46 46.72 13.68
C GLY A 534 26.00 45.79 14.78
N THR A 535 25.50 45.89 16.01
CA THR A 535 25.97 45.09 17.16
C THR A 535 25.05 43.91 17.52
N GLY A 536 23.81 43.93 17.04
CA GLY A 536 22.80 42.92 17.37
C GLY A 536 22.67 41.81 16.33
N GLY A 537 21.81 40.83 16.65
CA GLY A 537 21.47 39.73 15.77
C GLY A 537 21.98 38.38 16.25
N GLU A 538 21.08 37.42 16.37
CA GLU A 538 21.39 36.06 16.83
C GLU A 538 20.93 35.06 15.77
N SER A 539 21.63 33.92 15.67
CA SER A 539 21.20 32.83 14.77
C SER A 539 19.92 32.15 15.28
N ILE A 540 19.29 31.33 14.45
CA ILE A 540 18.13 30.52 14.85
C ILE A 540 18.43 29.50 15.95
N TRP A 541 19.71 29.23 16.22
CA TRP A 541 20.17 28.32 17.26
C TRP A 541 20.51 29.03 18.58
N GLY A 542 20.42 30.36 18.65
CA GLY A 542 20.74 31.16 19.84
C GLY A 542 22.23 31.27 20.15
N THR A 543 23.10 30.72 19.29
CA THR A 543 24.56 30.85 19.38
C THR A 543 25.14 31.18 18.00
N GLU A 544 26.34 31.73 17.96
CA GLU A 544 27.06 31.91 16.70
C GLU A 544 27.34 30.56 16.01
N PHE A 545 27.46 30.54 14.68
CA PHE A 545 27.73 29.33 13.90
C PHE A 545 28.90 29.46 12.90
N GLU A 546 29.45 28.31 12.52
CA GLU A 546 30.64 28.17 11.68
C GLU A 546 30.50 28.76 10.27
N ASP A 547 31.62 29.18 9.68
CA ASP A 547 31.69 29.65 8.30
C ASP A 547 31.64 28.48 7.30
N GLU A 548 30.92 28.65 6.20
CA GLU A 548 30.77 27.65 5.13
C GLU A 548 31.46 28.14 3.84
N PHE A 549 32.77 27.95 3.75
CA PHE A 549 33.54 28.33 2.57
C PHE A 549 33.40 27.31 1.44
N SER A 550 33.31 27.79 0.20
CA SER A 550 33.10 26.97 -0.98
C SER A 550 33.94 27.43 -2.17
N SER A 551 33.69 26.83 -3.34
CA SER A 551 34.27 27.27 -4.61
C SER A 551 33.71 28.61 -5.12
N LEU A 552 32.65 29.14 -4.51
CA LEU A 552 32.07 30.43 -4.85
C LEU A 552 32.96 31.58 -4.34
N LYS A 553 33.06 32.64 -5.14
CA LYS A 553 33.87 33.82 -4.87
C LYS A 553 33.03 35.08 -5.06
N HIS A 554 33.47 36.18 -4.46
CA HIS A 554 32.93 37.53 -4.66
C HIS A 554 33.46 38.14 -5.97
N ASP A 555 33.44 37.34 -7.04
CA ASP A 555 33.96 37.65 -8.38
C ASP A 555 33.00 38.50 -9.22
N LYS A 556 31.74 38.60 -8.77
CA LYS A 556 30.64 39.31 -9.41
C LYS A 556 29.88 40.15 -8.38
N PRO A 557 29.32 41.30 -8.79
CA PRO A 557 28.44 42.08 -7.95
C PRO A 557 27.16 41.30 -7.61
N TYR A 558 26.42 41.79 -6.63
CA TYR A 558 25.13 41.26 -6.16
C TYR A 558 25.23 39.90 -5.44
N THR A 559 26.40 39.59 -4.89
CA THR A 559 26.61 38.37 -4.10
C THR A 559 26.12 38.63 -2.67
N VAL A 560 25.37 37.67 -2.10
CA VAL A 560 24.79 37.74 -0.76
C VAL A 560 25.59 36.86 0.18
N SER A 561 26.09 37.47 1.26
CA SER A 561 27.02 36.83 2.19
C SER A 561 26.70 37.20 3.65
N MET A 562 27.09 36.32 4.58
CA MET A 562 26.92 36.56 6.02
C MET A 562 27.88 37.64 6.53
N ALA A 563 27.39 38.53 7.40
CA ALA A 563 28.23 39.48 8.13
C ALA A 563 28.65 38.83 9.47
N ASN A 564 29.96 38.69 9.68
CA ASN A 564 30.56 38.08 10.87
C ASN A 564 31.57 39.07 11.52
N ALA A 565 31.82 38.92 12.82
CA ALA A 565 32.76 39.74 13.59
C ALA A 565 34.17 39.11 13.66
N GLY A 566 34.36 37.97 13.01
CA GLY A 566 35.55 37.13 13.00
C GLY A 566 35.21 35.72 12.50
N PRO A 567 36.21 34.84 12.35
CA PRO A 567 35.96 33.48 11.88
C PRO A 567 34.94 32.73 12.77
N ASN A 568 33.96 32.09 12.14
CA ASN A 568 32.91 31.29 12.78
C ASN A 568 31.97 32.04 13.73
N THR A 569 31.74 33.33 13.49
CA THR A 569 30.87 34.19 14.32
C THR A 569 29.59 34.61 13.58
N ASN A 570 29.00 33.70 12.78
CA ASN A 570 27.80 34.03 12.00
C ASN A 570 26.56 34.14 12.90
N GLY A 571 25.81 35.22 12.76
CA GLY A 571 24.55 35.50 13.47
C GLY A 571 23.36 35.61 12.51
N SER A 572 22.63 36.73 12.55
CA SER A 572 21.51 37.02 11.63
C SER A 572 21.85 38.03 10.52
N GLN A 573 22.95 38.76 10.65
CA GLN A 573 23.31 39.85 9.75
C GLN A 573 23.85 39.35 8.42
N PHE A 574 23.51 40.04 7.34
CA PHE A 574 23.97 39.74 5.98
C PHE A 574 24.24 41.01 5.18
N PHE A 575 24.99 40.88 4.10
CA PHE A 575 25.22 41.96 3.16
C PHE A 575 25.10 41.51 1.70
N ILE A 576 24.79 42.48 0.84
CA ILE A 576 24.73 42.32 -0.62
C ILE A 576 25.81 43.21 -1.22
N THR A 577 26.73 42.63 -1.99
CA THR A 577 27.79 43.39 -2.66
C THR A 577 27.26 44.15 -3.88
N THR A 578 27.80 45.32 -4.17
CA THR A 578 27.49 46.08 -5.40
C THR A 578 28.64 46.09 -6.40
N GLU A 579 29.83 45.69 -5.96
CA GLU A 579 31.06 45.58 -6.75
C GLU A 579 31.76 44.23 -6.50
N LYS A 580 32.83 43.97 -7.26
CA LYS A 580 33.69 42.79 -7.03
C LYS A 580 34.57 43.00 -5.81
N THR A 581 34.50 42.08 -4.85
CA THR A 581 35.19 42.22 -3.55
C THR A 581 36.00 40.95 -3.21
N PRO A 582 37.04 40.60 -4.00
CA PRO A 582 37.79 39.34 -3.82
C PRO A 582 38.51 39.22 -2.47
N TRP A 583 38.74 40.32 -1.75
CA TRP A 583 39.35 40.29 -0.42
C TRP A 583 38.43 39.77 0.69
N LEU A 584 37.14 39.54 0.39
CA LEU A 584 36.15 38.91 1.27
C LEU A 584 36.08 37.38 1.07
N ASP A 585 36.73 36.85 0.03
CA ASP A 585 36.79 35.42 -0.23
C ASP A 585 37.47 34.69 0.94
N ASN A 586 36.88 33.55 1.35
CA ASN A 586 37.30 32.76 2.52
C ASN A 586 37.28 33.53 3.86
N LYS A 587 36.58 34.66 3.94
CA LYS A 587 36.31 35.38 5.20
C LYS A 587 34.82 35.46 5.53
N HIS A 588 33.98 35.57 4.50
CA HIS A 588 32.54 35.63 4.64
C HIS A 588 31.87 34.51 3.84
N THR A 589 30.87 33.88 4.44
CA THR A 589 30.11 32.78 3.84
C THR A 589 29.16 33.30 2.78
N ILE A 590 29.32 32.86 1.52
CA ILE A 590 28.43 33.17 0.41
C ILE A 590 27.26 32.18 0.42
N PHE A 591 26.05 32.67 0.60
CA PHE A 591 24.85 31.81 0.67
C PHE A 591 23.78 32.15 -0.38
N GLY A 592 23.96 33.21 -1.17
CA GLY A 592 23.05 33.54 -2.25
C GLY A 592 23.56 34.59 -3.24
N ARG A 593 22.74 34.92 -4.23
CA ARG A 593 23.00 35.99 -5.22
C ARG A 593 21.69 36.62 -5.67
N ALA A 594 21.65 37.95 -5.76
CA ALA A 594 20.48 38.63 -6.30
C ALA A 594 20.37 38.43 -7.82
N VAL A 595 19.18 38.08 -8.30
CA VAL A 595 18.88 37.75 -9.70
C VAL A 595 17.97 38.81 -10.34
N GLN A 596 17.07 39.42 -9.57
CA GLN A 596 16.18 40.50 -10.01
C GLN A 596 16.12 41.58 -8.92
N GLY A 597 15.71 42.81 -9.27
CA GLY A 597 15.76 43.97 -8.36
C GLY A 597 17.16 44.60 -8.25
N LEU A 598 18.01 44.43 -9.26
CA LEU A 598 19.36 45.00 -9.28
C LEU A 598 19.35 46.53 -9.29
N ASP A 599 18.34 47.12 -9.91
CA ASP A 599 18.06 48.55 -9.90
C ASP A 599 17.69 49.06 -8.49
N VAL A 600 16.99 48.24 -7.68
CA VAL A 600 16.66 48.54 -6.29
C VAL A 600 17.94 48.58 -5.46
N ILE A 601 18.81 47.56 -5.58
CA ILE A 601 20.10 47.51 -4.88
C ILE A 601 20.95 48.74 -5.22
N HIS A 602 21.05 49.09 -6.51
CA HIS A 602 21.81 50.25 -6.94
C HIS A 602 21.17 51.58 -6.49
N ARG A 603 19.84 51.66 -6.38
CA ARG A 603 19.15 52.82 -5.80
C ARG A 603 19.49 52.97 -4.31
N ILE A 604 19.40 51.88 -3.53
CA ILE A 604 19.74 51.85 -2.10
C ILE A 604 21.21 52.28 -1.89
N GLU A 605 22.13 51.77 -2.71
CA GLU A 605 23.55 52.12 -2.67
C GLU A 605 23.83 53.62 -2.86
N ASN A 606 23.02 54.32 -3.65
CA ASN A 606 23.22 55.74 -3.96
C ASN A 606 22.46 56.70 -3.02
N VAL A 607 21.81 56.18 -1.97
CA VAL A 607 21.15 57.01 -0.94
C VAL A 607 22.19 57.82 -0.15
N LYS A 608 21.79 59.01 0.31
CA LYS A 608 22.64 59.86 1.16
C LYS A 608 22.86 59.17 2.51
N THR A 609 24.12 58.97 2.90
CA THR A 609 24.49 58.35 4.18
C THR A 609 25.24 59.33 5.09
N TYR A 610 25.10 59.15 6.40
CA TYR A 610 25.91 59.79 7.44
C TYR A 610 26.65 58.71 8.21
N LYS A 611 27.99 58.73 8.18
CA LYS A 611 28.85 57.67 8.78
C LYS A 611 28.41 56.27 8.35
N GLU A 612 28.18 56.08 7.05
CA GLU A 612 27.74 54.82 6.41
C GLU A 612 26.29 54.41 6.71
N LYS A 613 25.56 55.09 7.60
CA LYS A 613 24.13 54.85 7.85
C LYS A 613 23.25 55.72 6.93
N PRO A 614 22.24 55.19 6.22
CA PRO A 614 21.31 56.00 5.44
C PRO A 614 20.64 57.10 6.28
N VAL A 615 20.50 58.30 5.70
CA VAL A 615 19.78 59.42 6.35
C VAL A 615 18.28 59.13 6.45
N GLU A 616 17.74 58.47 5.43
CA GLU A 616 16.38 57.93 5.43
C GLU A 616 16.46 56.42 5.58
N ASP A 617 15.70 55.88 6.54
CA ASP A 617 15.71 54.44 6.83
C ASP A 617 15.20 53.62 5.64
N ILE A 618 16.03 52.67 5.22
CA ILE A 618 15.69 51.68 4.21
C ILE A 618 15.29 50.40 4.95
N LYS A 619 14.01 50.07 4.92
CA LYS A 619 13.40 49.00 5.71
C LYS A 619 13.12 47.78 4.86
N ILE A 620 13.40 46.61 5.42
CA ILE A 620 12.91 45.31 4.96
C ILE A 620 11.50 45.14 5.54
N LEU A 621 10.48 45.09 4.70
CA LEU A 621 9.09 44.95 5.12
C LEU A 621 8.79 43.50 5.50
N ASN A 622 9.10 42.58 4.59
CA ASN A 622 9.01 41.14 4.76
C ASN A 622 9.97 40.43 3.80
N ILE A 623 10.25 39.16 4.07
CA ILE A 623 11.00 38.29 3.16
C ILE A 623 10.16 37.05 2.87
N ASP A 624 9.75 36.91 1.61
CA ASP A 624 8.98 35.76 1.14
C ASP A 624 9.92 34.67 0.63
N ILE A 625 9.68 33.43 1.01
CA ILE A 625 10.53 32.28 0.67
C ILE A 625 9.79 31.37 -0.32
N ALA A 626 10.44 31.03 -1.42
CA ALA A 626 9.91 30.19 -2.50
C ALA A 626 10.52 28.77 -2.53
#